data_AF-B6WYH2-F1
#
_entry.id   AF-B6WYH2-F1
#
_cell.length_a   1.000
_cell.length_b   1.000
_cell.length_c   1.000
_cell.angle_alpha   90.00
_cell.angle_beta   90.00
_cell.angle_gamma   90.00
#
_symmetry.space_group_name_H-M   'P 1'
#
loop_
_entity.id
_entity.type
_entity.pdbx_description
1 polymer ?
#
loop_
_entity_poly.entity_id
_entity_poly.type
_entity_poly.pdbx_seq_one_letter_code
_entity_poly.pdbx_strand_id
1 'polypeptide(L)'
;MSQGHDWTFHGFAGEFDGHVREQLPWYELASAAMGLIARQYIPKEGKVYDLGASTGNVGRVLAPTLEARCARLTALDECPDMVEAYNAPGRALRADITRFDYKPFDVAVAFSGVHVSCRARPEKAAGPPAAAATPRRGHHHL
;
A
#
# COMPACT_ATOMS: atom_id res chain seq x y z
N MET A 1 25.26 -14.47 -10.23
CA MET A 1 24.58 -13.31 -9.63
C MET A 1 23.46 -13.87 -8.76
N SER A 2 23.58 -13.73 -7.43
CA SER A 2 22.56 -14.24 -6.50
C SER A 2 21.27 -13.46 -6.71
N GLN A 3 20.17 -14.16 -6.99
CA GLN A 3 18.83 -13.57 -7.01
C GLN A 3 18.54 -13.09 -5.60
N GLY A 4 18.42 -11.78 -5.40
CA GLY A 4 17.91 -11.25 -4.13
C GLY A 4 16.51 -11.82 -3.92
N HIS A 5 16.32 -12.59 -2.84
CA HIS A 5 14.98 -12.96 -2.40
C HIS A 5 14.21 -11.67 -2.14
N ASP A 6 13.07 -11.48 -2.80
CA ASP A 6 12.17 -10.39 -2.49
C ASP A 6 11.68 -10.61 -1.05
N TRP A 7 12.06 -9.71 -0.14
CA TRP A 7 11.70 -9.78 1.27
C TRP A 7 10.26 -9.30 1.44
N THR A 8 9.43 -10.07 2.17
CA THR A 8 8.03 -9.74 2.45
C THR A 8 7.72 -10.02 3.92
N PHE A 9 6.69 -9.39 4.46
CA PHE A 9 6.24 -9.57 5.84
C PHE A 9 5.45 -10.88 6.11
N HIS A 10 5.49 -11.84 5.17
CA HIS A 10 4.75 -13.09 5.32
C HIS A 10 5.25 -13.89 6.54
N GLY A 11 4.32 -14.30 7.41
CA GLY A 11 4.57 -15.00 8.67
C GLY A 11 5.00 -14.10 9.83
N PHE A 12 5.17 -12.79 9.64
CA PHE A 12 5.76 -11.88 10.64
C PHE A 12 4.76 -10.98 11.38
N ALA A 13 3.49 -10.99 10.97
CA ALA A 13 2.49 -10.02 11.44
C ALA A 13 2.30 -10.02 12.98
N GLY A 14 2.42 -11.18 13.64
CA GLY A 14 2.30 -11.30 15.10
C GLY A 14 3.46 -10.67 15.90
N GLU A 15 4.65 -10.58 15.30
CA GLU A 15 5.86 -10.04 15.95
C GLU A 15 6.13 -8.58 15.53
N PHE A 16 5.49 -8.12 14.46
CA PHE A 16 5.71 -6.82 13.83
C PHE A 16 5.72 -5.66 14.82
N ASP A 17 4.67 -5.59 15.65
CA ASP A 17 4.46 -4.52 16.61
C ASP A 17 5.55 -4.48 17.71
N GLY A 18 6.06 -5.64 18.12
CA GLY A 18 7.16 -5.74 19.08
C GLY A 18 8.48 -5.33 18.41
N HIS A 19 8.75 -5.89 17.23
CA HIS A 19 9.97 -5.65 16.48
C HIS A 19 10.15 -4.18 16.10
N VAL A 20 9.10 -3.52 15.61
CA VAL A 20 9.15 -2.09 15.27
C VAL A 20 9.51 -1.25 16.49
N ARG A 21 8.93 -1.55 17.66
CA ARG A 21 9.22 -0.82 18.90
C ARG A 21 10.63 -1.04 19.41
N GLU A 22 11.17 -2.25 19.24
CA GLU A 22 12.56 -2.56 19.58
C GLU A 22 13.55 -1.82 18.68
N GLN A 23 13.25 -1.72 17.38
CA GLN A 23 14.14 -1.06 16.41
C GLN A 23 13.97 0.46 16.34
N LEU A 24 12.78 0.97 16.68
CA LEU A 24 12.43 2.40 16.62
C LEU A 24 11.88 2.85 17.99
N PRO A 25 12.75 3.22 18.94
CA PRO A 25 12.35 3.68 20.27
C PRO A 25 11.40 4.89 20.27
N TRP A 26 11.42 5.69 19.20
CA TRP A 26 10.59 6.87 19.00
C TRP A 26 9.30 6.61 18.21
N TYR A 27 8.99 5.36 17.86
CA TYR A 27 7.84 5.03 17.01
C TYR A 27 6.51 5.53 17.59
N GLU A 28 6.28 5.30 18.88
CA GLU A 28 5.07 5.75 19.58
C GLU A 28 4.99 7.27 19.70
N LEU A 29 6.12 7.94 19.93
CA LEU A 29 6.17 9.40 19.97
C LEU A 29 5.83 9.99 18.59
N ALA A 30 6.44 9.46 17.54
CA ALA A 30 6.22 9.92 16.18
C ALA A 30 4.79 9.64 15.71
N SER A 31 4.22 8.48 16.06
CA SER A 31 2.85 8.12 15.68
C SER A 31 1.84 9.02 16.41
N ALA A 32 2.06 9.28 17.70
CA ALA A 32 1.25 10.23 18.46
C ALA A 32 1.31 11.65 17.89
N ALA A 33 2.51 12.13 17.54
CA ALA A 33 2.69 13.45 16.92
C ALA A 33 1.96 13.53 15.56
N MET A 34 2.05 12.49 14.74
CA MET A 34 1.29 12.39 13.49
C MET A 34 -0.21 12.47 13.76
N GLY A 35 -0.72 11.76 14.77
CA GLY A 35 -2.14 11.81 15.16
C GLY A 35 -2.61 13.23 15.53
N LEU A 36 -1.77 14.00 16.23
CA LEU A 36 -2.07 15.40 16.59
C LEU A 36 -2.16 16.34 15.39
N ILE A 37 -1.38 16.08 14.34
CA ILE A 37 -1.40 16.82 13.08
C ILE A 37 -2.65 16.40 12.28
N ALA A 38 -2.82 15.10 12.05
CA ALA A 38 -3.91 14.56 11.23
C ALA A 38 -5.29 14.99 11.73
N ARG A 39 -5.52 15.00 13.06
CA ARG A 39 -6.83 15.39 13.62
C ARG A 39 -7.27 16.82 13.30
N GLN A 40 -6.36 17.72 12.91
CA GLN A 40 -6.72 19.08 12.51
C GLN A 40 -7.38 19.11 11.13
N TYR A 41 -7.10 18.10 10.31
CA TYR A 41 -7.56 18.00 8.93
C TYR A 41 -8.72 17.01 8.75
N ILE A 42 -9.06 16.21 9.77
CA ILE A 42 -10.19 15.27 9.73
C ILE A 42 -11.48 16.03 10.07
N PRO A 43 -12.38 16.30 9.10
CA PRO A 43 -13.65 16.94 9.38
C PRO A 43 -14.66 15.97 10.00
N LYS A 44 -15.83 16.48 10.40
CA LYS A 44 -16.99 15.63 10.72
C LYS A 44 -17.36 14.80 9.49
N GLU A 45 -17.63 13.51 9.69
CA GLU A 45 -17.94 12.53 8.65
C GLU A 45 -16.84 12.35 7.60
N GLY A 46 -15.61 12.78 7.92
CA GLY A 46 -14.47 12.75 7.02
C GLY A 46 -14.05 11.34 6.61
N LYS A 47 -13.37 11.25 5.47
CA LYS A 47 -12.83 10.01 4.89
C LYS A 47 -11.31 10.03 4.98
N VAL A 48 -10.76 9.01 5.61
CA VAL A 48 -9.33 8.88 5.90
C VAL A 48 -8.79 7.60 5.27
N TYR A 49 -7.64 7.71 4.61
CA TYR A 49 -6.85 6.56 4.17
C TYR A 49 -5.61 6.36 5.04
N ASP A 50 -5.34 5.11 5.41
CA ASP A 50 -4.09 4.68 6.03
C ASP A 50 -3.32 3.80 5.03
N LEU A 51 -2.20 4.31 4.53
CA LEU A 51 -1.42 3.74 3.43
C LEU A 51 -0.23 2.95 3.98
N GLY A 52 -0.23 1.64 3.76
CA GLY A 52 0.71 0.73 4.43
C GLY A 52 0.32 0.52 5.89
N ALA A 53 -0.96 0.21 6.11
CA ALA A 53 -1.57 0.19 7.44
C ALA A 53 -0.96 -0.85 8.39
N SER A 54 -0.25 -1.86 7.85
CA SER A 54 0.33 -2.95 8.63
C SER A 54 -0.72 -3.56 9.58
N THR A 55 -0.41 -3.72 10.86
CA THR A 55 -1.30 -4.20 11.93
C THR A 55 -2.23 -3.11 12.50
N GLY A 56 -2.22 -1.89 11.97
CA GLY A 56 -3.18 -0.83 12.28
C GLY A 56 -2.73 0.22 13.31
N ASN A 57 -1.43 0.53 13.39
CA ASN A 57 -0.94 1.55 14.33
C ASN A 57 -1.60 2.93 14.14
N VAL A 58 -1.67 3.42 12.90
CA VAL A 58 -2.29 4.72 12.58
C VAL A 58 -3.77 4.71 12.93
N GLY A 59 -4.49 3.64 12.56
CA GLY A 59 -5.90 3.47 12.94
C GLY A 59 -6.12 3.56 14.45
N ARG A 60 -5.26 2.93 15.26
CA ARG A 60 -5.31 2.99 16.74
C ARG A 60 -5.06 4.40 17.27
N VAL A 61 -4.04 5.09 16.75
CA VAL A 61 -3.74 6.48 17.13
C VAL A 61 -4.90 7.42 16.80
N LEU A 62 -5.55 7.23 15.64
CA LEU A 62 -6.64 8.09 15.19
C LEU A 62 -8.00 7.73 15.81
N ALA A 63 -8.14 6.59 16.50
CA ALA A 63 -9.41 6.07 16.99
C ALA A 63 -10.27 7.13 17.73
N PRO A 64 -9.74 7.91 18.69
CA PRO A 64 -10.54 8.93 19.40
C PRO A 64 -11.04 10.04 18.47
N THR A 65 -10.25 10.40 17.45
CA THR A 65 -10.63 11.43 16.48
C THR A 65 -11.69 10.91 15.51
N LEU A 66 -11.52 9.67 15.04
CA LEU A 66 -12.49 9.03 14.15
C LEU A 66 -13.86 8.93 14.80
N GLU A 67 -13.90 8.48 16.06
CA GLU A 67 -15.12 8.41 16.85
C GLU A 67 -15.76 9.78 17.07
N ALA A 68 -15.00 10.75 17.61
CA ALA A 68 -15.52 12.08 17.91
C ALA A 68 -16.03 12.85 16.68
N ARG A 69 -15.55 12.49 15.48
CA ARG A 69 -15.94 13.13 14.22
C ARG A 69 -16.88 12.28 13.38
N CYS A 70 -17.25 11.07 13.80
CA CYS A 70 -17.95 10.10 12.95
C CYS A 70 -17.22 9.86 11.61
N ALA A 71 -15.90 10.01 11.59
CA ALA A 71 -15.08 9.85 10.40
C ALA A 71 -14.80 8.37 10.13
N ARG A 72 -14.51 8.04 8.86
CA ARG A 72 -14.30 6.67 8.40
C ARG A 72 -12.87 6.48 7.93
N LEU A 73 -12.22 5.45 8.44
CA LEU A 73 -10.88 5.03 8.03
C LEU A 73 -10.96 3.83 7.08
N THR A 74 -10.26 3.91 5.96
CA THR A 74 -9.95 2.78 5.08
C THR A 74 -8.46 2.49 5.14
N ALA A 75 -8.10 1.34 5.69
CA ALA A 75 -6.72 0.89 5.79
C ALA A 75 -6.34 0.08 4.56
N LEU A 76 -5.16 0.35 3.98
CA LEU A 76 -4.64 -0.32 2.79
C LEU A 76 -3.26 -0.91 3.10
N ASP A 77 -3.09 -2.19 2.78
CA ASP A 77 -1.79 -2.86 2.83
C ASP A 77 -1.70 -3.91 1.71
N GLU A 78 -0.53 -4.13 1.12
CA GLU A 78 -0.37 -5.14 0.07
C GLU A 78 -0.16 -6.55 0.63
N CYS A 79 0.31 -6.65 1.88
CA CYS A 79 0.64 -7.88 2.56
C CYS A 79 -0.63 -8.54 3.14
N PRO A 80 -1.00 -9.77 2.70
CA PRO A 80 -2.18 -10.48 3.20
C PRO A 80 -2.17 -10.64 4.73
N ASP A 81 -1.03 -11.01 5.29
CA ASP A 81 -0.87 -11.31 6.71
C ASP A 81 -1.08 -10.05 7.58
N MET A 82 -0.66 -8.88 7.08
CA MET A 82 -0.91 -7.61 7.75
C MET A 82 -2.40 -7.25 7.73
N VAL A 83 -3.06 -7.46 6.59
CA VAL A 83 -4.51 -7.25 6.46
C VAL A 83 -5.29 -8.20 7.37
N GLU A 84 -4.85 -9.46 7.49
CA GLU A 84 -5.46 -10.46 8.38
C GLU A 84 -5.24 -10.13 9.86
N ALA A 85 -4.04 -9.68 10.23
CA ALA A 85 -3.68 -9.29 11.59
C ALA A 85 -4.15 -7.87 11.98
N TYR A 86 -4.76 -7.13 11.05
CA TYR A 86 -5.17 -5.74 11.28
C TYR A 86 -6.14 -5.64 12.45
N ASN A 87 -5.75 -4.88 13.47
CA ASN A 87 -6.53 -4.69 14.68
C ASN A 87 -6.61 -3.20 15.06
N ALA A 88 -7.47 -2.48 14.35
CA ALA A 88 -7.74 -1.06 14.55
C ALA A 88 -9.12 -0.68 13.95
N PRO A 89 -9.62 0.55 14.18
CA PRO A 89 -10.88 1.00 13.58
C PRO A 89 -10.88 0.92 12.05
N GLY A 90 -12.09 0.79 11.48
CA GLY A 90 -12.27 0.65 10.04
C GLY A 90 -12.01 -0.77 9.54
N ARG A 91 -11.75 -0.90 8.25
CA ARG A 91 -11.45 -2.18 7.61
C ARG A 91 -10.15 -2.07 6.82
N ALA A 92 -9.28 -3.07 6.97
CA ALA A 92 -8.13 -3.24 6.10
C ALA A 92 -8.54 -3.91 4.78
N LEU A 93 -8.01 -3.38 3.68
CA LEU A 93 -8.16 -3.92 2.34
C LEU A 93 -6.79 -4.25 1.80
N ARG A 94 -6.68 -5.43 1.19
CA ARG A 94 -5.49 -5.80 0.45
C ARG A 94 -5.41 -5.01 -0.85
N ALA A 95 -4.42 -4.12 -0.98
CA ALA A 95 -4.27 -3.26 -2.15
C ALA A 95 -2.83 -2.76 -2.34
N ASP A 96 -2.43 -2.61 -3.61
CA ASP A 96 -1.26 -1.81 -3.99
C ASP A 96 -1.65 -0.33 -3.96
N ILE A 97 -1.08 0.40 -2.99
CA ILE A 97 -1.38 1.82 -2.77
C ILE A 97 -0.99 2.71 -3.96
N THR A 98 -0.13 2.26 -4.87
CA THR A 98 0.25 3.01 -6.09
C THR A 98 -0.76 2.85 -7.23
N ARG A 99 -1.66 1.87 -7.13
CA ARG A 99 -2.63 1.50 -8.18
C ARG A 99 -4.07 1.50 -7.71
N PHE A 100 -4.31 1.70 -6.42
CA PHE A 100 -5.64 1.68 -5.85
C PHE A 100 -6.52 2.81 -6.44
N ASP A 101 -7.78 2.49 -6.77
CA ASP A 101 -8.76 3.46 -7.25
C ASP A 101 -9.33 4.27 -6.08
N TYR A 102 -8.60 5.32 -5.70
CA TYR A 102 -8.98 6.20 -4.59
C TYR A 102 -10.29 6.93 -4.89
N LYS A 103 -11.21 6.89 -3.91
CA LYS A 103 -12.35 7.81 -3.89
C LYS A 103 -11.94 9.13 -3.23
N PRO A 104 -12.65 10.24 -3.46
CA PRO A 104 -12.36 11.50 -2.79
C PRO A 104 -12.27 11.32 -1.26
N PHE A 105 -11.21 11.87 -0.68
CA PHE A 105 -10.85 11.76 0.73
C PHE A 105 -10.38 13.09 1.30
N ASP A 106 -10.40 13.22 2.62
CA ASP A 106 -9.98 14.43 3.34
C ASP A 106 -8.52 14.33 3.80
N VAL A 107 -8.12 13.14 4.29
CA VAL A 107 -6.76 12.89 4.81
C VAL A 107 -6.26 11.53 4.35
N ALA A 108 -5.01 11.46 3.92
CA ALA A 108 -4.28 10.21 3.73
C ALA A 108 -3.00 10.24 4.57
N VAL A 109 -2.72 9.15 5.28
CA VAL A 109 -1.54 9.00 6.13
C VAL A 109 -0.68 7.88 5.58
N ALA A 110 0.62 8.16 5.39
CA ALA A 110 1.64 7.17 5.08
C ALA A 110 2.74 7.29 6.15
N PHE A 111 2.60 6.58 7.27
CA PHE A 111 3.45 6.78 8.44
C PHE A 111 4.73 5.93 8.42
N SER A 112 4.67 4.72 7.86
CA SER A 112 5.84 3.83 7.76
C SER A 112 6.01 3.19 6.37
N GLY A 113 5.10 3.50 5.44
CA GLY A 113 5.11 2.97 4.07
C GLY A 113 6.06 3.65 3.08
N VAL A 114 6.96 4.56 3.50
CA VAL A 114 7.84 5.29 2.56
C VAL A 114 8.98 4.43 1.98
N HIS A 115 9.19 3.20 2.48
CA HIS A 115 9.94 2.18 1.73
C HIS A 115 9.04 1.44 0.73
N VAL A 116 8.42 2.16 -0.21
CA VAL A 116 7.84 1.56 -1.41
C VAL A 116 8.98 1.13 -2.32
N SER A 117 9.49 -0.09 -2.15
CA SER A 117 10.31 -0.72 -3.19
C SER A 117 9.41 -1.22 -4.31
N CYS A 118 8.97 -0.29 -5.16
CA CYS A 118 8.37 -0.60 -6.46
C CYS A 118 9.43 -1.26 -7.33
N ARG A 119 9.53 -2.59 -7.35
CA ARG A 119 10.27 -3.28 -8.40
C ARG A 119 9.49 -3.13 -9.71
N ALA A 120 10.00 -2.29 -10.61
CA ALA A 120 9.50 -2.19 -11.98
C ALA A 120 9.48 -3.60 -12.61
N ARG A 121 8.32 -4.07 -13.07
CA ARG A 121 8.31 -5.23 -13.96
C ARG A 121 8.95 -4.80 -15.28
N PRO A 122 9.90 -5.56 -15.85
CA PRO A 122 10.16 -5.41 -17.27
C PRO A 122 8.85 -5.69 -18.00
N GLU A 123 8.48 -4.78 -18.90
CA GLU A 123 7.40 -4.97 -19.85
C GLU A 123 7.56 -6.36 -20.49
N LYS A 124 6.47 -7.12 -20.64
CA LYS A 124 6.50 -8.33 -21.46
C LYS A 124 7.07 -7.90 -22.81
N ALA A 125 8.23 -8.45 -23.21
CA ALA A 125 8.74 -8.27 -24.55
C ALA A 125 7.60 -8.61 -25.51
N ALA A 126 7.12 -7.60 -26.25
CA ALA A 126 6.23 -7.83 -27.36
C ALA A 126 6.94 -8.83 -28.27
N GLY A 127 6.33 -10.00 -28.46
CA GLY A 127 6.84 -10.98 -29.40
C GLY A 127 7.04 -10.30 -30.77
N PRO A 128 8.03 -10.74 -31.55
CA PRO A 128 8.31 -10.10 -32.83
C PRO A 128 7.03 -10.07 -33.68
N PRO A 129 6.74 -8.96 -34.38
CA PRO A 129 5.57 -8.87 -35.23
C PRO A 129 5.60 -10.00 -36.25
N ALA A 130 4.46 -10.68 -36.43
CA ALA A 130 4.28 -11.71 -37.44
C ALA A 130 4.73 -11.15 -38.79
N ALA A 131 5.70 -11.82 -39.43
CA ALA A 131 6.19 -11.44 -40.74
C ALA A 131 5.00 -11.40 -41.72
N ALA A 132 4.73 -10.21 -42.25
CA ALA A 132 3.73 -10.01 -43.28
C ALA A 132 4.09 -10.88 -44.49
N ALA A 133 3.16 -11.74 -44.89
CA ALA A 133 3.28 -12.59 -46.07
C ALA A 133 3.56 -11.73 -47.30
N THR A 134 4.72 -11.93 -47.93
CA THR A 134 5.05 -11.31 -49.23
C THR A 134 4.18 -11.94 -50.31
N PRO A 135 3.46 -11.16 -51.14
CA PRO A 135 2.65 -11.72 -52.20
C PRO A 135 3.55 -12.34 -53.28
N ARG A 136 3.27 -13.61 -53.63
CA ARG A 136 3.87 -14.30 -54.77
C ARG A 136 3.59 -13.50 -56.04
N ARG A 137 4.62 -12.90 -56.65
CA ARG A 137 4.54 -12.50 -58.07
C ARG A 137 4.80 -13.72 -58.93
N GLY A 138 3.75 -14.16 -59.61
CA GLY A 138 3.85 -15.10 -60.72
C GLY A 138 4.33 -14.41 -62.00
N HIS A 139 5.18 -15.14 -62.72
CA HIS A 139 5.37 -15.21 -64.18
C HIS A 139 5.72 -13.94 -64.99
N HIS A 140 6.81 -13.99 -65.78
CA HIS A 140 6.76 -14.08 -67.26
C HIS A 140 8.17 -14.13 -67.90
N HIS A 141 8.27 -15.01 -68.91
CA HIS A 141 9.29 -15.24 -69.95
C HIS A 141 10.38 -14.18 -70.24
N LEU A 142 11.62 -14.64 -70.40
CA LEU A 142 12.29 -14.94 -71.69
C LEU A 142 13.55 -15.78 -71.45
#